data_AF-A8XVP0-F1
#
_entry.id   AF-A8XVP0-F1
#
_cell.length_a   1.000
_cell.length_b   1.000
_cell.length_c   1.000
_cell.angle_alpha   90.00
_cell.angle_beta   90.00
_cell.angle_gamma   90.00
#
_symmetry.space_group_name_H-M   'P 1'
#
loop_
_entity.id
_entity.type
_entity.pdbx_description
1 polymer ?
#
loop_
_entity_poly.entity_id
_entity_poly.type
_entity_poly.pdbx_seq_one_letter_code
_entity_poly.pdbx_strand_id
1 'polypeptide(L)'
;MNVPQGWSSYVVVTAIPTSNLTNSPILQVVDFNQKVENFQSANNEKFYFITPGGSIKLSTQSTTVSFQFSVQWYSNIAVNQPRFLNLSASDSQPIIVPGPNIFDEYPLNSRVTAETRASVITIPSDDRFERAEPTKNLRSILIFDGPNENSTCLGTAYQLLNSNRQWVSTGKFLTIVQLQPLPYVMGSPLLIQDFENTKEFGEYRVVGGVDTRSIVMDASKQASAFSTYSPLGSTSDCLINITGTGTLEVYYGGITESKSNLIATYPASSTAPNLPQILRGVVRTYVLTGGIATVHIARYGYFCNIIEKNLNGFITSTEYRTNLSLLTPLDSTFYYSKEQFNYTLNVQNVDLSQNKSLQLKITNNKTDVLNVVYNSSNPPMLNTVFSGVGTEMEVSYSSPYLPLNAKKDGFYIDFTATKVKWSTAKSFSFIEILRRFFGLDYF
;
A
#
# COMPACT_ATOMS: atom_id res chain seq x y z
N MET A 1 12.78 36.55 0.48
CA MET A 1 11.46 36.72 -0.17
C MET A 1 10.44 36.99 0.90
N ASN A 2 9.73 38.10 0.83
CA ASN A 2 8.67 38.44 1.78
C ASN A 2 7.33 38.18 1.10
N VAL A 3 6.51 37.30 1.66
CA VAL A 3 5.20 36.93 1.10
C VAL A 3 4.09 37.54 1.97
N PRO A 4 3.20 38.37 1.40
CA PRO A 4 2.08 38.96 2.14
C PRO A 4 1.16 37.90 2.75
N GLN A 5 0.52 38.22 3.89
CA GLN A 5 -0.44 37.32 4.53
C GLN A 5 -1.56 36.94 3.57
N GLY A 6 -1.88 35.65 3.50
CA GLY A 6 -2.91 35.12 2.60
C GLY A 6 -2.43 34.93 1.16
N TRP A 7 -1.15 35.18 0.85
CA TRP A 7 -0.57 34.97 -0.48
C TRP A 7 0.41 33.80 -0.47
N SER A 8 0.71 33.31 -1.67
CA SER A 8 1.83 32.40 -1.91
C SER A 8 2.69 32.90 -3.06
N SER A 9 3.96 32.49 -3.06
CA SER A 9 4.87 32.70 -4.18
C SER A 9 5.37 31.38 -4.71
N TYR A 10 5.35 31.21 -6.02
CA TYR A 10 5.98 30.13 -6.75
C TYR A 10 7.28 30.63 -7.35
N VAL A 11 8.38 29.93 -7.08
CA VAL A 11 9.71 30.27 -7.57
C VAL A 11 10.27 29.12 -8.38
N VAL A 12 10.78 29.43 -9.56
CA VAL A 12 11.58 28.49 -10.36
C VAL A 12 13.02 28.97 -10.32
N VAL A 13 13.94 28.07 -9.97
CA VAL A 13 15.37 28.36 -9.82
C VAL A 13 16.21 27.44 -10.71
N THR A 14 17.14 28.04 -11.43
CA THR A 14 18.21 27.34 -12.14
C THR A 14 19.55 27.85 -11.59
N ALA A 15 20.38 26.93 -11.11
CA ALA A 15 21.72 27.17 -10.59
C ALA A 15 22.63 26.05 -11.11
N ILE A 16 23.42 26.33 -12.16
CA ILE A 16 24.26 25.34 -12.84
C ILE A 16 25.73 25.74 -12.72
N PRO A 17 26.59 24.95 -12.07
CA PRO A 17 28.02 25.23 -12.01
C PRO A 17 28.68 24.97 -13.36
N THR A 18 29.69 25.77 -13.70
CA THR A 18 30.47 25.65 -14.95
C THR A 18 31.54 24.56 -14.90
N SER A 19 32.00 24.16 -13.70
CA SER A 19 32.89 23.02 -13.48
C SER A 19 32.14 21.82 -12.89
N ASN A 20 32.84 20.68 -12.76
CA ASN A 20 32.32 19.49 -12.07
C ASN A 20 31.72 19.84 -10.69
N LEU A 21 30.68 19.09 -10.30
CA LEU A 21 29.96 19.26 -9.04
C LEU A 21 30.94 19.27 -7.86
N THR A 22 30.89 20.33 -7.05
CA THR A 22 31.58 20.39 -5.77
C THR A 22 30.84 19.56 -4.73
N ASN A 23 31.55 18.99 -3.74
CA ASN A 23 30.90 18.32 -2.61
C ASN A 23 30.04 19.27 -1.75
N SER A 24 30.26 20.58 -1.86
CA SER A 24 29.48 21.60 -1.17
C SER A 24 28.24 22.05 -1.95
N PRO A 25 27.16 22.45 -1.25
CA PRO A 25 25.98 23.00 -1.91
C PRO A 25 26.26 24.38 -2.49
N ILE A 26 25.81 24.60 -3.72
CA ILE A 26 25.88 25.90 -4.40
C ILE A 26 24.60 26.71 -4.22
N LEU A 27 23.48 26.05 -3.93
CA LEU A 27 22.18 26.67 -3.70
C LEU A 27 21.61 26.13 -2.39
N GLN A 28 21.16 27.04 -1.54
CA GLN A 28 20.44 26.72 -0.31
C GLN A 28 19.09 27.46 -0.33
N VAL A 29 18.01 26.71 -0.14
CA VAL A 29 16.66 27.26 -0.01
C VAL A 29 16.20 27.09 1.43
N VAL A 30 15.78 28.18 2.05
CA VAL A 30 15.22 28.22 3.40
C VAL A 30 13.76 28.61 3.31
N ASP A 31 12.85 27.72 3.71
CA ASP A 31 11.41 27.95 3.60
C ASP A 31 10.82 28.79 4.76
N PHE A 32 9.49 28.91 4.77
CA PHE A 32 8.73 29.66 5.78
C PHE A 32 8.79 29.05 7.18
N ASN A 33 9.17 27.78 7.30
CA ASN A 33 9.40 27.07 8.55
C ASN A 33 10.90 26.94 8.90
N GLN A 34 11.76 27.74 8.27
CA GLN A 34 13.22 27.73 8.44
C GLN A 34 13.87 26.36 8.11
N LYS A 35 13.19 25.51 7.35
CA LYS A 35 13.74 24.25 6.84
C LYS A 35 14.63 24.53 5.66
N VAL A 36 15.72 23.77 5.58
CA VAL A 36 16.82 24.02 4.64
C VAL A 36 16.92 22.88 3.64
N GLU A 37 16.87 23.22 2.36
CA GLU A 37 17.17 22.31 1.25
C GLU A 37 18.45 22.77 0.56
N ASN A 38 19.39 21.84 0.35
CA ASN A 38 20.73 22.12 -0.18
C ASN A 38 20.91 21.41 -1.52
N PHE A 39 21.42 22.12 -2.52
CA PHE A 39 21.59 21.61 -3.89
C PHE A 39 23.00 21.89 -4.40
N GLN A 40 23.60 20.89 -5.03
CA GLN A 40 24.87 21.01 -5.77
C GLN A 40 24.65 21.51 -7.21
N SER A 41 23.43 21.37 -7.73
CA SER A 41 22.94 21.96 -8.97
C SER A 41 21.42 21.99 -8.94
N ALA A 42 20.80 22.99 -9.55
CA ALA A 42 19.36 23.09 -9.73
C ALA A 42 19.05 23.43 -11.19
N ASN A 43 18.11 22.72 -11.80
CA ASN A 43 17.65 23.02 -13.16
C ASN A 43 16.13 23.08 -13.16
N ASN A 44 15.57 24.28 -13.30
CA ASN A 44 14.13 24.54 -13.20
C ASN A 44 13.50 23.98 -11.92
N GLU A 45 14.23 24.06 -10.80
CA GLU A 45 13.77 23.55 -9.50
C GLU A 45 12.69 24.47 -8.94
N LYS A 46 11.59 23.88 -8.44
CA LYS A 46 10.37 24.59 -8.07
C LYS A 46 10.21 24.67 -6.55
N PHE A 47 9.93 25.87 -6.05
CA PHE A 47 9.74 26.14 -4.63
C PHE A 47 8.48 26.98 -4.40
N TYR A 48 7.89 26.80 -3.22
CA TYR A 48 6.70 27.53 -2.80
C TYR A 48 6.99 28.19 -1.45
N PHE A 49 6.54 29.43 -1.28
CA PHE A 49 6.65 30.15 -0.02
C PHE A 49 5.32 30.80 0.33
N ILE A 50 4.99 30.80 1.62
CA ILE A 50 3.91 31.56 2.24
C ILE A 50 4.49 32.48 3.31
N THR A 51 3.69 33.35 3.91
CA THR A 51 4.12 34.18 5.05
C THR A 51 4.72 33.31 6.18
N PRO A 52 5.86 33.71 6.78
CA PRO A 52 6.57 35.00 6.62
C PRO A 52 7.47 35.12 5.37
N GLY A 53 7.64 34.04 4.61
CA GLY A 53 8.45 34.00 3.39
C GLY A 53 9.63 33.06 3.53
N GLY A 54 10.77 33.36 2.94
CA GLY A 54 11.95 32.50 2.98
C GLY A 54 13.16 33.13 2.32
N SER A 55 14.25 32.37 2.15
CA SER A 55 15.46 32.85 1.49
C SER A 55 16.03 31.84 0.51
N ILE A 56 16.65 32.35 -0.55
CA ILE A 56 17.42 31.57 -1.51
C ILE A 56 18.83 32.13 -1.45
N LYS A 57 19.79 31.28 -1.08
CA LYS A 57 21.19 31.65 -0.91
C LYS A 57 22.03 30.94 -1.96
N LEU A 58 22.80 31.71 -2.70
CA LEU A 58 23.75 31.21 -3.69
C LEU A 58 25.15 31.26 -3.08
N SER A 59 25.88 30.15 -3.15
CA SER A 59 27.27 30.03 -2.72
C SER A 59 28.11 29.54 -3.89
N THR A 60 28.73 30.48 -4.60
CA THR A 60 29.51 30.17 -5.82
C THR A 60 30.88 29.56 -5.53
N GLN A 61 31.39 29.67 -4.30
CA GLN A 61 32.75 29.26 -3.93
C GLN A 61 33.77 29.70 -4.99
N SER A 62 34.59 28.78 -5.51
CA SER A 62 35.57 29.01 -6.57
C SER A 62 35.09 28.66 -7.98
N THR A 63 33.80 28.34 -8.18
CA THR A 63 33.25 28.02 -9.50
C THR A 63 32.33 29.13 -10.02
N THR A 64 32.32 29.35 -11.33
CA THR A 64 31.29 30.17 -11.95
C THR A 64 29.98 29.39 -11.95
N VAL A 65 28.88 30.03 -11.57
CA VAL A 65 27.53 29.44 -11.55
C VAL A 65 26.61 30.29 -12.41
N SER A 66 25.92 29.67 -13.36
CA SER A 66 24.79 30.30 -14.05
C SER A 66 23.58 30.26 -13.13
N PHE A 67 23.09 31.44 -12.71
CA PHE A 67 21.98 31.58 -11.78
C PHE A 67 20.84 32.38 -12.41
N GLN A 68 19.66 31.78 -12.43
CA GLN A 68 18.41 32.39 -12.88
C GLN A 68 17.30 32.01 -11.92
N PHE A 69 16.41 32.96 -11.63
CA PHE A 69 15.15 32.65 -10.94
C PHE A 69 14.01 33.47 -11.51
N SER A 70 12.79 32.94 -11.40
CA SER A 70 11.55 33.66 -11.66
C SER A 70 10.61 33.50 -10.49
N VAL A 71 9.77 34.50 -10.25
CA VAL A 71 8.79 34.49 -9.16
C VAL A 71 7.42 34.83 -9.71
N GLN A 72 6.43 34.01 -9.35
CA GLN A 72 5.01 34.27 -9.59
C GLN A 72 4.30 34.37 -8.24
N TRP A 73 3.39 35.33 -8.12
CA TRP A 73 2.64 35.59 -6.89
C TRP A 73 1.19 35.23 -7.08
N TYR A 74 0.62 34.54 -6.10
CA TYR A 74 -0.79 34.12 -6.11
C TYR A 74 -1.46 34.65 -4.85
N SER A 75 -2.48 35.50 -5.03
CA SER A 75 -3.33 35.97 -3.95
C SER A 75 -4.30 34.87 -3.51
N ASN A 76 -4.66 34.87 -2.24
CA ASN A 76 -5.67 34.00 -1.63
C ASN A 76 -5.27 32.52 -1.63
N ILE A 77 -4.46 32.13 -0.64
CA ILE A 77 -4.25 30.72 -0.28
C ILE A 77 -5.48 30.09 0.37
N ALA A 78 -6.52 30.90 0.62
CA ALA A 78 -7.76 30.43 1.21
C ALA A 78 -8.36 29.32 0.36
N VAL A 79 -8.78 28.26 1.05
CA VAL A 79 -9.34 27.09 0.39
C VAL A 79 -10.73 27.43 -0.16
N ASN A 80 -10.80 27.64 -1.48
CA ASN A 80 -12.07 27.63 -2.18
C ASN A 80 -12.58 26.19 -2.26
N GLN A 81 -13.82 25.96 -1.80
CA GLN A 81 -14.52 24.67 -1.86
C GLN A 81 -13.73 23.49 -1.26
N PRO A 82 -13.41 23.52 0.06
CA PRO A 82 -12.72 22.39 0.69
C PRO A 82 -13.56 21.12 0.63
N ARG A 83 -12.89 19.98 0.47
CA ARG A 83 -13.47 18.69 0.85
C ARG A 83 -13.49 18.59 2.38
N PHE A 84 -14.64 18.30 2.97
CA PHE A 84 -14.76 18.07 4.41
C PHE A 84 -14.59 16.57 4.68
N LEU A 85 -13.61 16.22 5.50
CA LEU A 85 -13.25 14.86 5.83
C LEU A 85 -13.43 14.66 7.33
N ASN A 86 -14.21 13.65 7.71
CA ASN A 86 -14.41 13.28 9.11
C ASN A 86 -13.67 11.97 9.40
N LEU A 87 -12.97 11.91 10.52
CA LEU A 87 -12.21 10.73 10.94
C LEU A 87 -12.80 10.21 12.26
N SER A 88 -13.04 8.91 12.32
CA SER A 88 -13.42 8.20 13.53
C SER A 88 -12.34 7.19 13.92
N ALA A 89 -12.16 6.96 15.22
CA ALA A 89 -11.35 5.85 15.71
C ALA A 89 -11.95 4.48 15.31
N SER A 90 -13.26 4.44 15.04
CA SER A 90 -13.95 3.23 14.58
C SER A 90 -13.74 2.92 13.10
N ASP A 91 -13.16 3.84 12.32
CA ASP A 91 -12.96 3.65 10.89
C ASP A 91 -11.89 2.58 10.63
N SER A 92 -12.29 1.49 9.95
CA SER A 92 -11.35 0.45 9.53
C SER A 92 -10.39 0.94 8.45
N GLN A 93 -10.77 1.94 7.64
CA GLN A 93 -9.98 2.42 6.52
C GLN A 93 -9.57 3.88 6.71
N PRO A 94 -8.26 4.17 6.69
CA PRO A 94 -7.77 5.53 6.61
C PRO A 94 -8.29 6.21 5.35
N ILE A 95 -8.54 7.51 5.45
CA ILE A 95 -8.90 8.33 4.30
C ILE A 95 -7.63 8.60 3.49
N ILE A 96 -7.69 8.25 2.21
CA ILE A 96 -6.68 8.65 1.24
C ILE A 96 -7.15 9.96 0.62
N VAL A 97 -6.37 11.02 0.78
CA VAL A 97 -6.57 12.25 0.02
C VAL A 97 -5.82 12.08 -1.30
N PRO A 98 -6.54 11.76 -2.40
CA PRO A 98 -5.91 11.39 -3.66
C PRO A 98 -5.27 12.62 -4.29
N GLY A 99 -4.09 12.50 -4.89
CA GLY A 99 -3.55 13.52 -5.79
C GLY A 99 -4.55 13.87 -6.91
N PRO A 100 -4.56 15.09 -7.47
CA PRO A 100 -5.45 15.43 -8.58
C PRO A 100 -5.21 14.45 -9.74
N ASN A 101 -6.27 13.77 -10.16
CA ASN A 101 -6.28 12.93 -11.36
C ASN A 101 -6.62 13.82 -12.57
N ILE A 102 -6.32 13.34 -13.78
CA ILE A 102 -6.66 13.97 -15.07
C ILE A 102 -8.17 14.27 -15.19
N PHE A 103 -9.01 13.67 -14.34
CA PHE A 103 -10.46 13.84 -14.31
C PHE A 103 -10.98 14.63 -13.09
N ASP A 104 -10.13 14.89 -12.09
CA ASP A 104 -10.46 15.68 -10.89
C ASP A 104 -9.70 17.01 -10.99
N GLU A 105 -10.33 18.02 -11.61
CA GLU A 105 -9.77 19.39 -11.76
C GLU A 105 -9.62 20.15 -10.42
N TYR A 106 -9.99 19.55 -9.30
CA TYR A 106 -10.07 20.24 -8.02
C TYR A 106 -8.77 20.12 -7.22
N PRO A 107 -8.25 21.23 -6.66
CA PRO A 107 -7.09 21.22 -5.77
C PRO A 107 -7.34 20.34 -4.54
N LEU A 108 -6.25 19.81 -3.95
CA LEU A 108 -6.26 18.89 -2.78
C LEU A 108 -6.79 19.47 -1.47
N ASN A 109 -7.49 20.58 -1.56
CA ASN A 109 -7.81 21.36 -0.40
C ASN A 109 -8.86 20.64 0.46
N SER A 110 -8.49 20.36 1.71
CA SER A 110 -9.31 19.54 2.61
C SER A 110 -9.37 20.15 4.01
N ARG A 111 -10.53 20.05 4.64
CA ARG A 111 -10.78 20.38 6.05
C ARG A 111 -11.05 19.06 6.77
N VAL A 112 -10.14 18.68 7.65
CA VAL A 112 -10.20 17.41 8.38
C VAL A 112 -10.70 17.68 9.80
N THR A 113 -11.69 16.90 10.23
CA THR A 113 -12.19 16.87 11.62
C THR A 113 -12.10 15.44 12.15
N ALA A 114 -11.32 15.25 13.20
CA ALA A 114 -11.16 13.97 13.89
C ALA A 114 -12.00 13.92 15.17
N GLU A 115 -12.35 12.72 15.64
CA GLU A 115 -12.94 12.52 16.97
C GLU A 115 -11.97 12.94 18.06
N THR A 116 -10.69 12.59 17.93
CA THR A 116 -9.63 12.93 18.89
C THR A 116 -8.63 13.93 18.31
N ARG A 117 -7.72 13.48 17.46
CA ARG A 117 -6.69 14.25 16.75
C ARG A 117 -6.48 13.58 15.39
N ALA A 118 -6.03 14.34 14.40
CA ALA A 118 -5.74 13.81 13.08
C ALA A 118 -4.26 13.39 12.99
N SER A 119 -4.01 12.16 12.53
CA SER A 119 -2.70 11.74 12.05
C SER A 119 -2.67 11.85 10.53
N VAL A 120 -1.58 12.40 9.98
CA VAL A 120 -1.33 12.49 8.53
C VAL A 120 0.07 11.97 8.20
N ILE A 121 0.19 11.25 7.10
CA ILE A 121 1.45 10.80 6.54
C ILE A 121 1.41 10.78 5.02
N THR A 122 2.53 11.09 4.37
CA THR A 122 2.64 11.04 2.91
C THR A 122 3.00 9.64 2.46
N ILE A 123 2.27 9.14 1.46
CA ILE A 123 2.54 7.85 0.82
C ILE A 123 3.64 8.07 -0.24
N PRO A 124 4.78 7.35 -0.18
CA PRO A 124 5.80 7.43 -1.22
C PRO A 124 5.26 6.95 -2.57
N SER A 125 5.75 7.54 -3.67
CA SER A 125 5.34 7.13 -5.02
C SER A 125 5.70 5.69 -5.35
N ASP A 126 4.82 5.06 -6.13
CA ASP A 126 4.93 3.66 -6.55
C ASP A 126 5.75 3.48 -7.82
N ASP A 127 6.08 4.56 -8.50
CA ASP A 127 6.44 4.49 -9.90
C ASP A 127 7.90 4.00 -10.10
N ARG A 128 8.09 2.94 -10.90
CA ARG A 128 9.41 2.50 -11.41
C ARG A 128 10.11 3.62 -12.19
N PHE A 129 9.30 4.49 -12.76
CA PHE A 129 9.73 5.72 -13.36
C PHE A 129 9.76 6.74 -12.25
N GLU A 130 10.87 6.83 -11.51
CA GLU A 130 11.16 7.95 -10.63
C GLU A 130 11.07 9.25 -11.45
N ARG A 131 9.86 9.76 -11.66
CA ARG A 131 9.69 11.13 -12.10
C ARG A 131 9.99 11.91 -10.83
N ALA A 132 11.24 12.36 -10.69
CA ALA A 132 11.65 13.24 -9.61
C ALA A 132 10.70 14.46 -9.47
N GLU A 133 10.04 14.85 -10.57
CA GLU A 133 9.10 15.97 -10.66
C GLU A 133 7.84 15.82 -9.77
N PRO A 134 6.98 14.77 -9.87
CA PRO A 134 5.85 14.56 -8.95
C PRO A 134 6.20 14.62 -7.46
N THR A 135 7.32 14.03 -7.05
CA THR A 135 7.74 14.05 -5.65
C THR A 135 8.12 15.47 -5.20
N LYS A 136 8.85 16.22 -6.02
CA LYS A 136 9.17 17.64 -5.76
C LYS A 136 7.93 18.52 -5.71
N ASN A 137 6.91 18.19 -6.51
CA ASN A 137 5.65 18.92 -6.53
C ASN A 137 4.87 18.82 -5.19
N LEU A 138 5.21 17.88 -4.31
CA LEU A 138 4.69 17.82 -2.92
C LEU A 138 5.04 19.07 -2.09
N ARG A 139 6.02 19.89 -2.52
CA ARG A 139 6.30 21.21 -1.93
C ARG A 139 5.10 22.17 -2.05
N SER A 140 4.19 21.92 -3.01
CA SER A 140 2.96 22.72 -3.19
C SER A 140 1.87 22.39 -2.16
N ILE A 141 1.95 21.27 -1.45
CA ILE A 141 0.91 20.83 -0.52
C ILE A 141 1.35 21.22 0.89
N LEU A 142 0.60 22.12 1.52
CA LEU A 142 0.80 22.56 2.88
C LEU A 142 -0.18 21.87 3.84
N ILE A 143 0.32 21.57 5.04
CA ILE A 143 -0.44 20.96 6.11
C ILE A 143 -0.46 21.94 7.29
N PHE A 144 -1.64 22.30 7.75
CA PHE A 144 -1.87 23.22 8.87
C PHE A 144 -2.51 22.50 10.04
N ASP A 145 -2.00 22.76 11.23
CA ASP A 145 -2.55 22.25 12.49
C ASP A 145 -3.66 23.17 12.98
N GLY A 146 -4.89 22.88 12.56
CA GLY A 146 -6.07 23.65 12.91
C GLY A 146 -7.15 23.66 11.82
N PRO A 147 -8.25 24.39 12.07
CA PRO A 147 -9.44 24.37 11.21
C PRO A 147 -9.24 25.13 9.91
N ASN A 148 -8.20 25.96 9.80
CA ASN A 148 -7.91 26.68 8.57
C ASN A 148 -6.45 27.07 8.31
N GLU A 149 -6.21 27.64 7.14
CA GLU A 149 -4.93 28.13 6.62
C GLU A 149 -4.33 29.30 7.41
N ASN A 150 -5.07 29.90 8.36
CA ASN A 150 -4.50 30.86 9.31
C ASN A 150 -3.91 30.18 10.56
N SER A 151 -4.06 28.87 10.69
CA SER A 151 -3.48 28.09 11.80
C SER A 151 -1.98 27.87 11.56
N THR A 152 -1.28 27.26 12.52
CA THR A 152 0.15 26.98 12.38
C THR A 152 0.41 26.01 11.22
N CYS A 153 1.26 26.41 10.26
CA CYS A 153 1.68 25.51 9.19
C CYS A 153 2.75 24.54 9.70
N LEU A 154 2.46 23.24 9.67
CA LEU A 154 3.39 22.18 10.04
C LEU A 154 4.52 22.02 9.01
N GLY A 155 4.21 22.30 7.74
CA GLY A 155 5.16 22.23 6.64
C GLY A 155 4.52 21.69 5.36
N THR A 156 5.37 21.24 4.45
CA THR A 156 4.94 20.68 3.16
C THR A 156 4.80 19.16 3.21
N ALA A 157 3.98 18.57 2.32
CA ALA A 157 3.93 17.12 2.14
C ALA A 157 5.28 16.53 1.72
N TYR A 158 6.15 17.31 1.04
CA TYR A 158 7.51 16.89 0.73
C TYR A 158 8.36 16.69 1.99
N GLN A 159 8.23 17.59 2.96
CA GLN A 159 8.91 17.46 4.25
C GLN A 159 8.36 16.29 5.07
N LEU A 160 7.03 16.10 5.06
CA LEU A 160 6.41 14.96 5.71
C LEU A 160 6.91 13.63 5.14
N LEU A 161 6.96 13.50 3.81
CA LEU A 161 7.53 12.34 3.14
C LEU A 161 8.97 12.04 3.60
N ASN A 162 9.82 13.06 3.65
CA ASN A 162 11.22 12.92 4.05
C ASN A 162 11.42 12.70 5.56
N SER A 163 10.41 12.97 6.38
CA SER A 163 10.50 12.77 7.83
C SER A 163 10.39 11.30 8.25
N ASN A 164 9.86 10.43 7.37
CA ASN A 164 9.54 9.02 7.66
C ASN A 164 8.69 8.82 8.94
N ARG A 165 7.88 9.82 9.30
CA ARG A 165 7.02 9.81 10.49
C ARG A 165 5.68 10.45 10.15
N GLN A 166 4.64 10.07 10.88
CA GLN A 166 3.37 10.81 10.85
C GLN A 166 3.51 12.18 11.53
N TRP A 167 2.72 13.15 11.07
CA TRP A 167 2.41 14.35 11.84
C TRP A 167 1.05 14.19 12.50
N VAL A 168 0.95 14.70 13.72
CA VAL A 168 -0.26 14.59 14.54
C VAL A 168 -0.68 16.00 14.91
N SER A 169 -1.94 16.34 14.67
CA SER A 169 -2.49 17.64 15.06
C SER A 169 -2.48 17.81 16.58
N THR A 170 -2.47 19.05 17.06
CA THR A 170 -2.59 19.35 18.50
C THR A 170 -4.03 19.18 18.99
N GLY A 171 -5.01 19.51 18.14
CA GLY A 171 -6.44 19.34 18.40
C GLY A 171 -7.13 18.44 17.38
N LYS A 172 -8.45 18.57 17.26
CA LYS A 172 -9.31 17.77 16.36
C LYS A 172 -9.20 18.14 14.89
N PHE A 173 -8.54 19.25 14.55
CA PHE A 173 -8.62 19.83 13.22
C PHE A 173 -7.28 19.83 12.51
N LEU A 174 -7.32 19.54 11.21
CA LEU A 174 -6.18 19.66 10.31
C LEU A 174 -6.66 20.23 8.97
N THR A 175 -5.88 21.08 8.35
CA THR A 175 -6.20 21.66 7.03
C THR A 175 -5.10 21.33 6.03
N ILE A 176 -5.50 20.87 4.84
CA ILE A 176 -4.60 20.64 3.72
C ILE A 176 -4.89 21.68 2.65
N VAL A 177 -3.84 22.31 2.14
CA VAL A 177 -3.93 23.34 1.08
C VAL A 177 -2.93 23.03 -0.01
N GLN A 178 -3.36 23.04 -1.26
CA GLN A 178 -2.48 22.98 -2.41
C GLN A 178 -2.31 24.38 -3.01
N LEU A 179 -1.07 24.84 -3.07
CA LEU A 179 -0.70 26.16 -3.58
C LEU A 179 -0.69 26.21 -5.10
N GLN A 180 -0.93 27.40 -5.64
CA GLN A 180 -0.84 27.67 -7.08
C GLN A 180 0.61 27.97 -7.50
N PRO A 181 1.00 27.65 -8.77
CA PRO A 181 0.22 26.92 -9.76
C PRO A 181 0.07 25.45 -9.36
N LEU A 182 -1.10 24.84 -9.62
CA LEU A 182 -1.42 23.46 -9.23
C LEU A 182 -0.56 22.47 -10.03
N PRO A 183 0.51 21.92 -9.44
CA PRO A 183 1.37 21.01 -10.17
C PRO A 183 0.78 19.59 -10.10
N TYR A 184 1.22 18.75 -11.02
CA TYR A 184 0.83 17.34 -11.03
C TYR A 184 1.55 16.58 -9.90
N VAL A 185 0.80 16.13 -8.89
CA VAL A 185 1.31 15.40 -7.70
C VAL A 185 0.82 13.94 -7.67
N MET A 186 0.47 13.36 -8.83
CA MET A 186 -0.06 12.01 -8.90
C MET A 186 0.93 10.98 -8.31
N GLY A 187 0.38 10.01 -7.57
CA GLY A 187 1.13 8.87 -7.06
C GLY A 187 1.70 9.04 -5.67
N SER A 188 1.64 10.23 -5.04
CA SER A 188 2.05 10.42 -3.64
C SER A 188 0.91 11.00 -2.78
N PRO A 189 -0.18 10.25 -2.57
CA PRO A 189 -1.32 10.73 -1.78
C PRO A 189 -0.99 10.91 -0.29
N LEU A 190 -1.86 11.60 0.43
CA LEU A 190 -1.81 11.65 1.90
C LEU A 190 -2.72 10.57 2.48
N LEU A 191 -2.24 9.86 3.48
CA LEU A 191 -3.03 8.96 4.33
C LEU A 191 -3.36 9.67 5.62
N ILE A 192 -4.64 9.72 5.97
CA ILE A 192 -5.14 10.43 7.15
C ILE A 192 -6.07 9.51 7.94
N GLN A 193 -5.90 9.47 9.26
CA GLN A 193 -6.73 8.68 10.17
C GLN A 193 -6.80 9.34 11.55
N ASP A 194 -7.76 8.92 12.38
CA ASP A 194 -7.80 9.36 13.77
C ASP A 194 -6.55 8.86 14.50
N PHE A 195 -5.94 9.73 15.31
CA PHE A 195 -4.70 9.43 16.03
C PHE A 195 -4.88 8.33 17.08
N GLU A 196 -6.10 8.10 17.57
CA GLU A 196 -6.39 6.99 18.46
C GLU A 196 -5.94 5.64 17.88
N ASN A 197 -6.01 5.50 16.54
CA ASN A 197 -5.62 4.30 15.81
C ASN A 197 -4.10 4.15 15.62
N THR A 198 -3.31 5.19 15.93
CA THR A 198 -1.85 5.19 15.76
C THR A 198 -1.07 5.61 17.01
N LYS A 199 -1.76 5.94 18.11
CA LYS A 199 -1.13 6.45 19.35
C LYS A 199 -0.16 5.48 20.00
N GLU A 200 -0.39 4.19 19.81
CA GLU A 200 0.42 3.11 20.38
C GLU A 200 1.67 2.82 19.56
N PHE A 201 1.89 3.52 18.44
CA PHE A 201 3.07 3.34 17.61
C PHE A 201 4.21 4.27 18.04
N GLY A 202 5.34 3.68 18.41
CA GLY A 202 6.60 4.42 18.60
C GLY A 202 7.22 4.81 17.27
N GLU A 203 6.98 4.00 16.24
CA GLU A 203 7.39 4.25 14.86
C GLU A 203 6.24 3.93 13.92
N TYR A 204 5.88 4.89 13.05
CA TYR A 204 4.88 4.68 12.01
C TYR A 204 5.31 5.35 10.71
N ARG A 205 5.35 4.55 9.64
CA ARG A 205 5.70 4.99 8.29
C ARG A 205 4.80 4.37 7.22
N VAL A 206 4.73 4.98 6.06
CA VAL A 206 4.15 4.32 4.87
C VAL A 206 5.26 3.89 3.94
N VAL A 207 5.12 2.69 3.38
CA VAL A 207 6.06 2.12 2.42
C VAL A 207 5.38 2.03 1.06
N GLY A 208 5.94 2.73 0.07
CA GLY A 208 5.52 2.69 -1.34
C GLY A 208 6.54 1.95 -2.23
N GLY A 209 6.39 2.04 -3.55
CA GLY A 209 7.31 1.47 -4.55
C GLY A 209 7.04 0.01 -4.98
N VAL A 210 7.73 -0.44 -6.04
CA VAL A 210 7.50 -1.78 -6.64
C VAL A 210 8.45 -2.88 -6.17
N ASP A 211 9.63 -2.52 -5.66
CA ASP A 211 10.69 -3.49 -5.39
C ASP A 211 10.47 -4.27 -4.10
N THR A 212 11.18 -5.41 -4.00
CA THR A 212 11.23 -6.18 -2.75
C THR A 212 11.92 -5.34 -1.69
N ARG A 213 11.28 -5.17 -0.53
CA ARG A 213 11.76 -4.33 0.57
C ARG A 213 11.96 -5.14 1.82
N SER A 214 13.03 -4.80 2.53
CA SER A 214 13.32 -5.28 3.87
C SER A 214 13.07 -4.15 4.84
N ILE A 215 12.03 -4.31 5.66
CA ILE A 215 11.55 -3.28 6.58
C ILE A 215 11.97 -3.71 7.97
N VAL A 216 12.98 -3.05 8.52
CA VAL A 216 13.39 -3.25 9.92
C VAL A 216 12.41 -2.51 10.83
N MET A 217 11.85 -3.22 11.79
CA MET A 217 10.87 -2.73 12.76
C MET A 217 11.41 -3.00 14.17
N ASP A 218 11.49 -1.95 15.00
CA ASP A 218 11.88 -2.07 16.41
C ASP A 218 10.67 -1.84 17.30
N ALA A 219 10.11 -2.94 17.81
CA ALA A 219 9.02 -2.95 18.76
C ALA A 219 9.46 -3.35 20.18
N SER A 220 10.72 -3.09 20.54
CA SER A 220 11.29 -3.43 21.86
C SER A 220 10.74 -2.57 23.00
N LYS A 221 10.33 -1.33 22.70
CA LYS A 221 9.80 -0.36 23.69
C LYS A 221 8.31 -0.08 23.51
N GLN A 222 7.88 0.05 22.27
CA GLN A 222 6.51 0.39 21.86
C GLN A 222 6.26 -0.25 20.51
N ALA A 223 4.99 -0.46 20.09
CA ALA A 223 4.71 -1.06 18.80
C ALA A 223 5.36 -0.28 17.64
N SER A 224 5.84 -1.00 16.64
CA SER A 224 6.33 -0.42 15.39
C SER A 224 5.36 -0.82 14.29
N ALA A 225 5.01 0.11 13.41
CA ALA A 225 4.05 -0.13 12.36
C ALA A 225 4.48 0.46 11.02
N PHE A 226 4.05 -0.18 9.94
CA PHE A 226 4.06 0.46 8.65
C PHE A 226 2.78 0.12 7.88
N SER A 227 2.40 1.02 6.98
CA SER A 227 1.31 0.75 6.04
C SER A 227 1.80 0.65 4.61
N THR A 228 1.06 -0.08 3.79
CA THR A 228 1.15 -0.06 2.33
C THR A 228 -0.19 0.38 1.77
N TYR A 229 -0.18 0.86 0.53
CA TYR A 229 -1.36 1.34 -0.16
C TYR A 229 -1.51 0.65 -1.51
N SER A 230 -2.73 0.46 -1.98
CA SER A 230 -3.05 -0.04 -3.30
C SER A 230 -4.21 0.79 -3.85
N PRO A 231 -3.97 1.61 -4.89
CA PRO A 231 -5.03 2.38 -5.53
C PRO A 231 -6.19 1.48 -5.95
N LEU A 232 -7.40 1.77 -5.46
CA LEU A 232 -8.63 1.02 -5.72
C LEU A 232 -8.52 -0.48 -5.42
N GLY A 233 -7.54 -0.90 -4.60
CA GLY A 233 -7.30 -2.31 -4.31
C GLY A 233 -6.76 -3.13 -5.50
N SER A 234 -6.29 -2.48 -6.56
CA SER A 234 -5.83 -3.11 -7.81
C SER A 234 -4.55 -3.96 -7.70
N THR A 235 -3.81 -3.85 -6.60
CA THR A 235 -2.53 -4.53 -6.37
C THR A 235 -2.58 -5.25 -5.03
N SER A 236 -1.74 -6.27 -4.84
CA SER A 236 -1.60 -7.00 -3.57
C SER A 236 -0.16 -6.95 -3.09
N ASP A 237 0.04 -7.10 -1.79
CA ASP A 237 1.36 -7.33 -1.21
C ASP A 237 1.64 -8.83 -1.14
N CYS A 238 2.91 -9.16 -1.18
CA CYS A 238 3.45 -10.49 -0.98
C CYS A 238 4.31 -10.46 0.28
N LEU A 239 3.81 -11.01 1.38
CA LEU A 239 4.60 -11.19 2.60
C LEU A 239 5.47 -12.43 2.41
N ILE A 240 6.78 -12.21 2.20
CA ILE A 240 7.72 -13.26 1.81
C ILE A 240 8.25 -14.00 3.02
N ASN A 241 8.75 -13.25 4.00
CA ASN A 241 9.36 -13.79 5.21
C ASN A 241 9.39 -12.73 6.32
N ILE A 242 9.48 -13.19 7.57
CA ILE A 242 9.70 -12.37 8.76
C ILE A 242 10.87 -12.99 9.53
N THR A 243 11.89 -12.21 9.82
CA THR A 243 13.05 -12.67 10.61
C THR A 243 13.20 -11.81 11.86
N GLY A 244 13.52 -12.41 13.00
CA GLY A 244 13.68 -11.69 14.27
C GLY A 244 12.83 -12.26 15.40
N THR A 245 12.21 -11.39 16.19
CA THR A 245 11.41 -11.70 17.39
C THR A 245 10.16 -10.84 17.47
N GLY A 246 9.19 -11.27 18.28
CA GLY A 246 7.91 -10.57 18.46
C GLY A 246 6.79 -11.15 17.61
N THR A 247 5.71 -10.39 17.48
CA THR A 247 4.49 -10.80 16.77
C THR A 247 4.10 -9.74 15.75
N LEU A 248 3.97 -10.14 14.49
CA LEU A 248 3.49 -9.30 13.40
C LEU A 248 1.98 -9.53 13.19
N GLU A 249 1.18 -8.52 13.47
CA GLU A 249 -0.24 -8.48 13.13
C GLU A 249 -0.44 -7.72 11.82
N VAL A 250 -1.34 -8.22 10.96
CA VAL A 250 -1.67 -7.60 9.67
C VAL A 250 -3.15 -7.26 9.62
N TYR A 251 -3.44 -6.00 9.37
CA TYR A 251 -4.78 -5.43 9.28
C TYR A 251 -5.06 -4.98 7.86
N TYR A 252 -6.28 -5.21 7.38
CA TYR A 252 -6.76 -4.53 6.17
C TYR A 252 -7.33 -3.17 6.58
N GLY A 253 -6.54 -2.13 6.37
CA GLY A 253 -6.81 -0.75 6.77
C GLY A 253 -5.93 -0.29 7.93
N GLY A 254 -6.45 0.61 8.77
CA GLY A 254 -5.82 1.08 10.01
C GLY A 254 -6.14 0.13 11.17
N ILE A 255 -5.49 0.30 12.33
CA ILE A 255 -5.91 -0.48 13.51
C ILE A 255 -7.20 0.13 14.05
N THR A 256 -8.19 -0.70 14.35
CA THR A 256 -9.38 -0.30 15.09
C THR A 256 -9.30 -0.80 16.52
N GLU A 257 -9.96 -0.12 17.47
CA GLU A 257 -10.03 -0.57 18.88
C GLU A 257 -10.52 -2.02 18.99
N SER A 258 -11.54 -2.38 18.21
CA SER A 258 -12.10 -3.74 18.16
C SER A 258 -11.20 -4.79 17.50
N LYS A 259 -10.15 -4.37 16.78
CA LYS A 259 -9.34 -5.20 15.88
C LYS A 259 -10.15 -6.02 14.88
N SER A 260 -11.37 -5.58 14.54
CA SER A 260 -12.30 -6.35 13.67
C SER A 260 -11.75 -6.60 12.26
N ASN A 261 -10.79 -5.78 11.83
CA ASN A 261 -10.12 -5.87 10.53
C ASN A 261 -8.72 -6.52 10.57
N LEU A 262 -8.35 -7.17 11.69
CA LEU A 262 -7.19 -8.07 11.76
C LEU A 262 -7.42 -9.27 10.83
N ILE A 263 -6.43 -9.59 10.00
CA ILE A 263 -6.52 -10.68 9.02
C ILE A 263 -5.59 -11.84 9.36
N ALA A 264 -4.40 -11.53 9.85
CA ALA A 264 -3.41 -12.55 10.16
C ALA A 264 -2.45 -12.11 11.26
N THR A 265 -1.95 -13.10 11.99
CA THR A 265 -0.94 -12.93 13.03
C THR A 265 0.18 -13.91 12.78
N TYR A 266 1.41 -13.42 12.72
CA TYR A 266 2.60 -14.21 12.47
C TYR A 266 3.59 -14.06 13.62
N PRO A 267 4.13 -15.17 14.17
CA PRO A 267 5.31 -15.07 15.00
C PRO A 267 6.48 -14.63 14.12
N ALA A 268 7.19 -13.57 14.53
CA ALA A 268 8.44 -13.19 13.89
C ALA A 268 9.49 -14.25 14.22
N SER A 269 9.61 -15.24 13.34
CA SER A 269 10.53 -16.36 13.43
C SER A 269 10.80 -16.88 12.02
N SER A 270 12.00 -17.39 11.78
CA SER A 270 12.45 -17.84 10.45
C SER A 270 11.73 -19.08 9.91
N THR A 271 10.78 -19.64 10.65
CA THR A 271 10.11 -20.92 10.35
C THR A 271 8.61 -20.79 10.14
N ALA A 272 8.07 -19.59 9.90
CA ALA A 272 6.63 -19.41 9.68
C ALA A 272 6.16 -20.29 8.50
N PRO A 273 5.39 -21.38 8.76
CA PRO A 273 5.05 -22.36 7.72
C PRO A 273 4.06 -21.80 6.69
N ASN A 274 3.49 -20.63 6.97
CA ASN A 274 2.41 -20.02 6.19
C ASN A 274 2.89 -18.90 5.26
N LEU A 275 4.20 -18.81 5.03
CA LEU A 275 4.80 -17.82 4.12
C LEU A 275 5.45 -18.51 2.91
N PRO A 276 5.29 -17.94 1.70
CA PRO A 276 4.80 -16.58 1.43
C PRO A 276 3.26 -16.46 1.37
N GLN A 277 2.69 -15.27 1.68
CA GLN A 277 1.24 -15.00 1.70
C GLN A 277 0.88 -13.75 0.88
N ILE A 278 -0.15 -13.85 0.03
CA ILE A 278 -0.74 -12.70 -0.68
C ILE A 278 -1.67 -11.94 0.28
N LEU A 279 -1.44 -10.64 0.44
CA LEU A 279 -2.25 -9.75 1.28
C LEU A 279 -2.91 -8.69 0.40
N ARG A 280 -4.23 -8.56 0.51
CA ARG A 280 -5.07 -7.73 -0.37
C ARG A 280 -5.62 -6.51 0.37
N GLY A 281 -6.53 -5.74 -0.23
CA GLY A 281 -7.10 -4.54 0.39
C GLY A 281 -6.57 -3.22 -0.19
N VAL A 282 -7.12 -2.09 0.25
CA VAL A 282 -6.70 -0.75 -0.22
C VAL A 282 -5.54 -0.23 0.61
N VAL A 283 -5.72 -0.11 1.92
CA VAL A 283 -4.62 0.11 2.86
C VAL A 283 -4.38 -1.20 3.60
N ARG A 284 -3.11 -1.53 3.87
CA ARG A 284 -2.74 -2.63 4.78
C ARG A 284 -1.81 -2.08 5.83
N THR A 285 -2.02 -2.44 7.08
CA THR A 285 -1.15 -2.02 8.18
C THR A 285 -0.54 -3.24 8.86
N TYR A 286 0.77 -3.20 9.00
CA TYR A 286 1.60 -4.24 9.58
C TYR A 286 2.15 -3.72 10.90
N VAL A 287 1.93 -4.46 11.98
CA VAL A 287 2.16 -3.99 13.34
C VAL A 287 2.99 -5.04 14.07
N LEU A 288 4.22 -4.67 14.42
CA LEU A 288 5.09 -5.49 15.24
C LEU A 288 4.92 -5.12 16.71
N THR A 289 4.82 -6.14 17.56
CA THR A 289 4.83 -6.00 19.02
C THR A 289 5.87 -6.92 19.66
N GLY A 290 6.55 -6.43 20.70
CA GLY A 290 7.35 -7.26 21.61
C GLY A 290 8.64 -7.85 21.03
N GLY A 291 9.37 -7.10 20.20
CA GLY A 291 10.63 -7.56 19.64
C GLY A 291 11.18 -6.68 18.53
N ILE A 292 12.23 -7.16 17.86
CA ILE A 292 12.80 -6.53 16.68
C ILE A 292 12.72 -7.53 15.53
N ALA A 293 12.16 -7.11 14.40
CA ALA A 293 12.01 -7.97 13.23
C ALA A 293 12.29 -7.23 11.92
N THR A 294 12.75 -7.98 10.93
CA THR A 294 12.81 -7.55 9.54
C THR A 294 11.70 -8.24 8.77
N VAL A 295 10.78 -7.45 8.22
CA VAL A 295 9.67 -7.90 7.39
C VAL A 295 10.06 -7.76 5.92
N HIS A 296 10.01 -8.85 5.18
CA HIS A 296 10.29 -8.87 3.74
C HIS A 296 8.98 -8.89 2.97
N ILE A 297 8.71 -7.81 2.23
CA ILE A 297 7.54 -7.70 1.37
C ILE A 297 7.93 -7.42 -0.08
N ALA A 298 7.16 -7.94 -1.01
CA ALA A 298 7.19 -7.53 -2.42
C ALA A 298 5.80 -7.08 -2.85
N ARG A 299 5.72 -6.17 -3.81
CA ARG A 299 4.43 -5.68 -4.31
C ARG A 299 4.01 -6.39 -5.59
N TYR A 300 2.72 -6.32 -5.90
CA TYR A 300 2.05 -6.97 -7.04
C TYR A 300 1.88 -8.48 -6.96
N GLY A 301 2.24 -9.13 -5.86
CA GLY A 301 1.93 -10.55 -5.64
C GLY A 301 2.60 -11.56 -6.59
N TYR A 302 3.30 -11.13 -7.66
CA TYR A 302 3.85 -11.99 -8.72
C TYR A 302 4.84 -13.06 -8.24
N PHE A 303 5.42 -12.91 -7.05
CA PHE A 303 6.30 -13.92 -6.48
C PHE A 303 5.56 -14.89 -5.54
N CYS A 304 4.42 -14.45 -4.98
CA CYS A 304 3.66 -15.23 -3.99
C CYS A 304 2.67 -16.21 -4.63
N ASN A 305 2.31 -16.03 -5.90
CA ASN A 305 1.41 -16.93 -6.61
C ASN A 305 2.12 -18.20 -7.13
N ILE A 306 3.46 -18.28 -7.06
CA ILE A 306 4.21 -19.46 -7.48
C ILE A 306 4.41 -20.39 -6.28
N ILE A 307 3.85 -21.59 -6.37
CA ILE A 307 3.95 -22.63 -5.33
C ILE A 307 5.08 -23.59 -5.68
N GLU A 308 6.14 -23.57 -4.86
CA GLU A 308 7.32 -24.44 -5.01
C GLU A 308 7.49 -25.44 -3.85
N LYS A 309 6.82 -25.18 -2.72
CA LYS A 309 6.88 -25.96 -1.49
C LYS A 309 5.49 -26.11 -0.90
N ASN A 310 5.34 -26.98 0.10
CA ASN A 310 4.10 -27.04 0.87
C ASN A 310 3.79 -25.67 1.45
N LEU A 311 2.54 -25.23 1.31
CA LEU A 311 2.10 -23.93 1.75
C LEU A 311 0.71 -24.05 2.38
N ASN A 312 0.53 -23.41 3.53
CA ASN A 312 -0.77 -23.20 4.14
C ASN A 312 -0.99 -21.69 4.20
N GLY A 313 -2.17 -21.21 3.86
CA GLY A 313 -2.46 -19.78 3.85
C GLY A 313 -3.94 -19.51 3.70
N PHE A 314 -4.27 -18.28 3.33
CA PHE A 314 -5.64 -17.87 3.08
C PHE A 314 -5.76 -17.04 1.80
N ILE A 315 -6.99 -16.87 1.33
CA ILE A 315 -7.35 -16.05 0.19
C ILE A 315 -8.55 -15.20 0.61
N THR A 316 -8.48 -13.91 0.38
CA THR A 316 -9.59 -13.00 0.61
C THR A 316 -9.98 -12.27 -0.67
N SER A 317 -11.19 -11.71 -0.69
CA SER A 317 -11.44 -10.59 -1.59
C SER A 317 -10.68 -9.35 -1.11
N THR A 318 -10.59 -8.36 -1.98
CA THR A 318 -9.98 -7.05 -1.72
C THR A 318 -10.83 -6.22 -0.75
N GLU A 319 -12.12 -6.53 -0.62
CA GLU A 319 -13.07 -5.79 0.23
C GLU A 319 -13.25 -6.42 1.62
N TYR A 320 -12.82 -7.67 1.80
CA TYR A 320 -13.04 -8.44 3.03
C TYR A 320 -12.58 -7.65 4.27
N ARG A 321 -13.46 -7.43 5.25
CA ARG A 321 -13.20 -6.67 6.49
C ARG A 321 -12.66 -5.24 6.29
N THR A 322 -12.85 -4.63 5.11
CA THR A 322 -12.45 -3.24 4.86
C THR A 322 -13.58 -2.25 5.06
N ASN A 323 -14.84 -2.68 5.01
CA ASN A 323 -16.03 -1.83 4.88
C ASN A 323 -16.04 -0.96 3.60
N LEU A 324 -15.20 -1.27 2.60
CA LEU A 324 -15.17 -0.57 1.31
C LEU A 324 -16.07 -1.25 0.29
N SER A 325 -16.59 -0.43 -0.62
CA SER A 325 -17.25 -0.87 -1.85
C SER A 325 -16.34 -0.52 -3.02
N LEU A 326 -15.70 -1.51 -3.65
CA LEU A 326 -14.86 -1.32 -4.82
C LEU A 326 -15.66 -1.54 -6.11
N LEU A 327 -15.31 -0.77 -7.15
CA LEU A 327 -15.97 -0.80 -8.46
C LEU A 327 -15.49 -1.95 -9.35
N THR A 328 -14.60 -2.83 -8.86
CA THR A 328 -14.07 -3.95 -9.62
C THR A 328 -15.11 -5.07 -9.71
N PRO A 329 -15.60 -5.41 -10.93
CA PRO A 329 -16.64 -6.42 -11.11
C PRO A 329 -16.10 -7.84 -10.95
N LEU A 330 -14.78 -8.03 -11.07
CA LEU A 330 -14.13 -9.32 -10.90
C LEU A 330 -12.91 -9.15 -10.00
N ASP A 331 -12.83 -10.00 -8.99
CA ASP A 331 -11.71 -10.10 -8.08
C ASP A 331 -11.18 -11.54 -8.10
N SER A 332 -9.99 -11.75 -8.66
CA SER A 332 -9.39 -13.08 -8.79
C SER A 332 -8.04 -13.19 -8.07
N THR A 333 -7.75 -14.39 -7.60
CA THR A 333 -6.43 -14.83 -7.13
C THR A 333 -6.10 -16.14 -7.81
N PHE A 334 -4.89 -16.23 -8.34
CA PHE A 334 -4.39 -17.40 -9.05
C PHE A 334 -3.09 -17.86 -8.43
N TYR A 335 -2.91 -19.17 -8.31
CA TYR A 335 -1.68 -19.84 -7.91
C TYR A 335 -1.27 -20.85 -8.99
N TYR A 336 0.03 -20.91 -9.24
CA TYR A 336 0.65 -21.80 -10.23
C TYR A 336 1.79 -22.59 -9.61
N SER A 337 1.97 -23.82 -10.06
CA SER A 337 3.09 -24.69 -9.70
C SER A 337 3.58 -25.45 -10.93
N LYS A 338 4.89 -25.72 -10.97
CA LYS A 338 5.50 -26.56 -12.02
C LYS A 338 5.22 -28.06 -11.81
N GLU A 339 5.04 -28.46 -10.56
CA GLU A 339 4.78 -29.84 -10.16
C GLU A 339 3.34 -29.98 -9.65
N GLN A 340 2.86 -31.21 -9.46
CA GLN A 340 1.51 -31.43 -8.93
C GLN A 340 1.44 -31.21 -7.43
N PHE A 341 0.46 -30.42 -7.01
CA PHE A 341 0.09 -30.21 -5.62
C PHE A 341 -1.34 -30.68 -5.40
N ASN A 342 -1.60 -31.27 -4.24
CA ASN A 342 -2.94 -31.43 -3.73
C ASN A 342 -3.35 -30.10 -3.09
N TYR A 343 -4.25 -29.38 -3.73
CA TYR A 343 -4.83 -28.16 -3.20
C TYR A 343 -6.05 -28.52 -2.36
N THR A 344 -6.17 -27.93 -1.18
CA THR A 344 -7.40 -27.93 -0.38
C THR A 344 -7.90 -26.51 -0.20
N LEU A 345 -9.20 -26.31 -0.29
CA LEU A 345 -9.88 -25.02 -0.16
C LEU A 345 -11.01 -25.17 0.86
N ASN A 346 -11.05 -24.29 1.85
CA ASN A 346 -12.09 -24.27 2.88
C ASN A 346 -12.72 -22.87 2.96
N VAL A 347 -13.97 -22.74 2.50
CA VAL A 347 -14.70 -21.47 2.51
C VAL A 347 -15.21 -21.18 3.92
N GLN A 348 -14.63 -20.19 4.58
CA GLN A 348 -15.01 -19.76 5.93
C GLN A 348 -16.12 -18.70 5.89
N ASN A 349 -16.02 -17.77 4.94
CA ASN A 349 -16.98 -16.69 4.77
C ASN A 349 -17.09 -16.32 3.29
N VAL A 350 -18.29 -16.02 2.82
CA VAL A 350 -18.56 -15.47 1.49
C VAL A 350 -19.88 -14.70 1.49
N ASP A 351 -19.86 -13.49 0.96
CA ASP A 351 -21.05 -12.71 0.65
C ASP A 351 -21.51 -12.98 -0.79
N LEU A 352 -22.63 -13.69 -0.96
CA LEU A 352 -23.22 -13.98 -2.27
C LEU A 352 -24.48 -13.16 -2.56
N SER A 353 -24.72 -12.10 -1.77
CA SER A 353 -25.85 -11.19 -1.98
C SER A 353 -25.75 -10.44 -3.30
N GLN A 354 -26.87 -9.89 -3.78
CA GLN A 354 -26.87 -8.93 -4.90
C GLN A 354 -26.23 -9.49 -6.20
N ASN A 355 -26.55 -10.74 -6.55
CA ASN A 355 -26.06 -11.45 -7.74
C ASN A 355 -24.53 -11.62 -7.80
N LYS A 356 -23.85 -11.61 -6.66
CA LYS A 356 -22.43 -11.97 -6.56
C LYS A 356 -22.24 -13.48 -6.73
N SER A 357 -21.08 -13.89 -7.22
CA SER A 357 -20.71 -15.30 -7.35
C SER A 357 -19.27 -15.56 -6.95
N LEU A 358 -19.00 -16.77 -6.46
CA LEU A 358 -17.68 -17.27 -6.12
C LEU A 358 -17.40 -18.52 -6.94
N GLN A 359 -16.29 -18.52 -7.68
CA GLN A 359 -15.81 -19.67 -8.43
C GLN A 359 -14.52 -20.20 -7.80
N LEU A 360 -14.50 -21.50 -7.54
CA LEU A 360 -13.32 -22.24 -7.09
C LEU A 360 -12.89 -23.18 -8.20
N LYS A 361 -11.65 -23.06 -8.67
CA LYS A 361 -11.13 -23.84 -9.79
C LYS A 361 -9.76 -24.42 -9.49
N ILE A 362 -9.56 -25.70 -9.81
CA ILE A 362 -8.26 -26.38 -9.78
C ILE A 362 -8.06 -27.01 -11.16
N THR A 363 -6.93 -26.73 -11.80
CA THR A 363 -6.58 -27.25 -13.12
C THR A 363 -5.31 -28.07 -13.08
N ASN A 364 -5.27 -29.12 -13.90
CA ASN A 364 -4.10 -29.94 -14.15
C ASN A 364 -3.87 -29.99 -15.66
N ASN A 365 -2.76 -29.43 -16.14
CA ASN A 365 -2.46 -29.34 -17.58
C ASN A 365 -3.66 -28.82 -18.41
N LYS A 366 -4.27 -27.70 -17.97
CA LYS A 366 -5.44 -27.05 -18.59
C LYS A 366 -6.76 -27.85 -18.56
N THR A 367 -6.81 -28.98 -17.88
CA THR A 367 -8.05 -29.73 -17.63
C THR A 367 -8.57 -29.42 -16.24
N ASP A 368 -9.86 -29.11 -16.13
CA ASP A 368 -10.52 -28.81 -14.85
C ASP A 368 -10.62 -30.11 -14.00
N VAL A 369 -10.01 -30.08 -12.82
CA VAL A 369 -10.12 -31.13 -11.79
C VAL A 369 -11.22 -30.76 -10.79
N LEU A 370 -11.32 -29.47 -10.48
CA LEU A 370 -12.40 -28.87 -9.72
C LEU A 370 -12.82 -27.60 -10.45
N ASN A 371 -14.13 -27.40 -10.62
CA ASN A 371 -14.69 -26.15 -11.11
C ASN A 371 -16.11 -26.00 -10.54
N VAL A 372 -16.24 -25.25 -9.44
CA VAL A 372 -17.52 -25.07 -8.75
C VAL A 372 -17.84 -23.59 -8.69
N VAL A 373 -19.09 -23.24 -9.00
CA VAL A 373 -19.61 -21.88 -8.95
C VAL A 373 -20.73 -21.80 -7.91
N TYR A 374 -20.54 -20.90 -6.95
CA TYR A 374 -21.51 -20.58 -5.93
C TYR A 374 -22.13 -19.21 -6.17
N ASN A 375 -23.41 -19.08 -5.80
CA ASN A 375 -24.19 -17.84 -5.86
C ASN A 375 -25.31 -17.89 -4.82
N SER A 376 -26.16 -16.87 -4.75
CA SER A 376 -27.27 -16.80 -3.77
C SER A 376 -28.24 -17.99 -3.82
N SER A 377 -28.39 -18.64 -4.99
CA SER A 377 -29.29 -19.79 -5.18
C SER A 377 -28.60 -21.14 -4.98
N ASN A 378 -27.26 -21.16 -5.00
CA ASN A 378 -26.42 -22.32 -4.75
C ASN A 378 -25.25 -21.89 -3.84
N PRO A 379 -25.49 -21.68 -2.53
CA PRO A 379 -24.43 -21.26 -1.61
C PRO A 379 -23.49 -22.44 -1.27
N PRO A 380 -22.22 -22.19 -0.94
CA PRO A 380 -21.34 -23.24 -0.46
C PRO A 380 -21.76 -23.67 0.94
N MET A 381 -21.51 -24.95 1.25
CA MET A 381 -21.48 -25.36 2.65
C MET A 381 -20.20 -24.81 3.28
N LEU A 382 -20.35 -23.84 4.18
CA LEU A 382 -19.22 -23.24 4.89
C LEU A 382 -18.51 -24.29 5.74
N ASN A 383 -17.20 -24.11 5.92
CA ASN A 383 -16.34 -25.03 6.68
C ASN A 383 -16.18 -26.44 6.06
N THR A 384 -16.55 -26.60 4.78
CA THR A 384 -16.34 -27.83 4.04
C THR A 384 -15.09 -27.72 3.18
N VAL A 385 -14.27 -28.76 3.21
CA VAL A 385 -13.01 -28.84 2.46
C VAL A 385 -13.27 -29.38 1.06
N PHE A 386 -12.91 -28.60 0.06
CA PHE A 386 -12.80 -29.02 -1.34
C PHE A 386 -11.34 -29.35 -1.63
N SER A 387 -11.09 -30.36 -2.46
CA SER A 387 -9.70 -30.71 -2.81
C SER A 387 -9.56 -31.19 -4.25
N GLY A 388 -8.35 -31.06 -4.78
CA GLY A 388 -8.01 -31.51 -6.12
C GLY A 388 -6.51 -31.50 -6.34
N VAL A 389 -6.02 -32.48 -7.10
CA VAL A 389 -4.61 -32.54 -7.50
C VAL A 389 -4.44 -31.83 -8.84
N GLY A 390 -3.64 -30.76 -8.85
CA GLY A 390 -3.42 -29.97 -10.05
C GLY A 390 -2.09 -29.21 -10.02
N THR A 391 -1.88 -28.44 -11.06
CA THR A 391 -0.74 -27.51 -11.20
C THR A 391 -1.16 -26.06 -10.95
N GLU A 392 -2.47 -25.80 -10.90
CA GLU A 392 -3.04 -24.46 -10.87
C GLU A 392 -4.27 -24.43 -9.97
N MET A 393 -4.45 -23.33 -9.23
CA MET A 393 -5.61 -23.05 -8.39
C MET A 393 -6.06 -21.61 -8.60
N GLU A 394 -7.33 -21.39 -8.84
CA GLU A 394 -7.93 -20.08 -9.05
C GLU A 394 -9.16 -19.90 -8.16
N VAL A 395 -9.24 -18.73 -7.54
CA VAL A 395 -10.43 -18.25 -6.83
C VAL A 395 -10.86 -16.96 -7.49
N SER A 396 -12.08 -16.93 -8.00
CA SER A 396 -12.64 -15.79 -8.70
C SER A 396 -13.97 -15.37 -8.08
N TYR A 397 -14.08 -14.10 -7.70
CA TYR A 397 -15.25 -13.53 -7.07
C TYR A 397 -15.81 -12.43 -7.96
N SER A 398 -17.00 -12.67 -8.49
CA SER A 398 -17.68 -11.75 -9.40
C SER A 398 -18.74 -10.98 -8.64
N SER A 399 -18.77 -9.68 -8.86
CA SER A 399 -19.82 -8.77 -8.42
C SER A 399 -20.35 -8.04 -9.64
N PRO A 400 -21.68 -7.87 -9.79
CA PRO A 400 -22.19 -6.94 -10.78
C PRO A 400 -21.62 -5.54 -10.52
N TYR A 401 -21.63 -4.69 -11.54
CA TYR A 401 -21.42 -3.25 -11.38
C TYR A 401 -22.53 -2.72 -10.48
N LEU A 402 -22.26 -2.65 -9.18
CA LEU A 402 -23.20 -2.16 -8.19
C LEU A 402 -22.96 -0.66 -7.96
N PRO A 403 -24.01 0.11 -7.61
CA PRO A 403 -23.83 1.47 -7.14
C PRO A 403 -22.90 1.51 -5.91
N LEU A 404 -22.18 2.62 -5.71
CA LEU A 404 -21.14 2.82 -4.67
C LEU A 404 -21.54 2.47 -3.21
N ASN A 405 -22.82 2.19 -2.95
CA ASN A 405 -23.38 1.97 -1.61
C ASN A 405 -23.71 0.50 -1.31
N ALA A 406 -23.43 -0.43 -2.22
CA ALA A 406 -23.61 -1.85 -1.95
C ALA A 406 -22.50 -2.37 -1.03
N LYS A 407 -22.83 -2.62 0.24
CA LYS A 407 -21.90 -3.30 1.16
C LYS A 407 -21.49 -4.66 0.60
N LYS A 408 -20.20 -4.95 0.70
CA LYS A 408 -19.61 -6.22 0.31
C LYS A 408 -18.76 -6.71 1.47
N ASP A 409 -19.24 -7.74 2.15
CA ASP A 409 -18.48 -8.36 3.25
C ASP A 409 -17.34 -9.26 2.71
N GLY A 410 -17.35 -9.51 1.39
CA GLY A 410 -16.28 -10.18 0.68
C GLY A 410 -16.25 -11.68 0.91
N PHE A 411 -15.07 -12.29 0.80
CA PHE A 411 -14.87 -13.70 1.13
C PHE A 411 -13.56 -13.93 1.87
N TYR A 412 -13.50 -15.05 2.59
CA TYR A 412 -12.29 -15.59 3.22
C TYR A 412 -12.28 -17.12 3.06
N ILE A 413 -11.16 -17.62 2.54
CA ILE A 413 -10.94 -19.04 2.26
C ILE A 413 -9.58 -19.43 2.84
N ASP A 414 -9.52 -20.47 3.66
CA ASP A 414 -8.24 -21.10 3.99
C ASP A 414 -7.85 -22.06 2.87
N PHE A 415 -6.56 -22.13 2.56
CA PHE A 415 -6.06 -23.10 1.58
C PHE A 415 -4.80 -23.81 2.07
N THR A 416 -4.61 -25.03 1.58
CA THR A 416 -3.32 -25.71 1.65
C THR A 416 -2.92 -26.20 0.28
N ALA A 417 -1.62 -26.22 0.02
CA ALA A 417 -1.01 -26.85 -1.13
C ALA A 417 0.04 -27.83 -0.61
N THR A 418 -0.20 -29.13 -0.79
CA THR A 418 0.74 -30.18 -0.39
C THR A 418 1.32 -30.87 -1.61
N LYS A 419 2.64 -30.87 -1.73
CA LYS A 419 3.37 -31.48 -2.84
C LYS A 419 2.99 -32.96 -2.94
N VAL A 420 2.54 -33.39 -4.11
CA VAL A 420 2.20 -34.80 -4.32
C VAL A 420 3.50 -35.59 -4.41
N LYS A 421 3.76 -36.43 -3.40
CA LYS A 421 4.84 -37.40 -3.50
C LYS A 421 4.44 -38.40 -4.57
N TRP A 422 5.24 -38.49 -5.64
CA TRP A 422 5.12 -39.61 -6.55
C TRP A 422 5.36 -40.86 -5.71
N SER A 423 4.32 -41.67 -5.55
CA SER A 423 4.56 -43.02 -5.05
C SER A 423 5.44 -43.68 -6.11
N THR A 424 6.63 -44.09 -5.73
CA THR A 424 7.33 -45.19 -6.40
C THR A 424 6.53 -46.46 -6.13
N ALA A 425 5.26 -46.49 -6.53
CA ALA A 425 4.59 -47.73 -6.79
C ALA A 425 5.37 -48.31 -7.96
N LYS A 426 6.24 -49.28 -7.65
CA LYS A 426 6.86 -50.15 -8.65
C LYS A 426 5.77 -50.46 -9.66
N SER A 427 5.92 -49.95 -10.87
CA SER A 427 5.23 -50.45 -12.03
C SER A 427 5.70 -51.89 -12.19
N PHE A 428 5.09 -52.81 -11.44
CA PHE A 428 4.98 -54.18 -11.89
C PHE A 428 4.10 -54.11 -13.13
N SER A 429 4.77 -53.85 -14.24
CA SER A 429 4.28 -54.10 -15.57
C SER A 429 3.57 -55.46 -15.55
N PHE A 430 2.28 -55.45 -15.84
CA PHE A 430 1.45 -56.64 -16.03
C PHE A 430 2.02 -57.59 -17.11
N ILE A 431 3.06 -57.19 -17.84
CA ILE A 431 3.74 -57.99 -18.87
C ILE A 431 4.67 -59.05 -18.25
N GLU A 432 5.18 -58.87 -17.02
CA GLU A 432 6.03 -59.88 -16.34
C GLU A 432 5.21 -61.04 -15.75
N ILE A 433 3.97 -60.78 -15.32
CA ILE A 433 3.08 -61.82 -14.76
C ILE A 433 2.52 -62.73 -15.88
N LEU A 434 2.25 -62.18 -17.07
CA LEU A 434 1.81 -62.98 -18.23
C LEU A 434 2.93 -63.89 -18.77
N ARG A 435 4.21 -63.48 -18.69
CA ARG A 435 5.35 -64.33 -19.08
C ARG A 435 5.61 -65.51 -18.14
N ARG A 436 5.23 -65.41 -16.86
CA ARG A 436 5.33 -66.53 -15.91
C ARG A 436 4.08 -67.41 -15.87
N PHE A 437 2.92 -66.92 -16.29
CA PHE A 437 1.67 -67.70 -16.28
C PHE A 437 1.38 -68.43 -17.59
N PHE A 438 1.81 -67.90 -18.73
CA PHE A 438 1.70 -68.59 -20.02
C PHE A 438 3.09 -69.04 -20.45
N GLY A 439 3.51 -70.22 -19.97
CA GLY A 439 4.69 -70.91 -20.48
C GLY A 439 4.59 -71.04 -22.00
N LEU A 440 5.29 -70.15 -22.70
CA LEU A 440 5.56 -70.23 -24.13
C LEU A 440 7.07 -70.42 -24.28
N ASP A 441 7.52 -71.63 -23.94
CA ASP A 441 8.67 -72.22 -24.60
C ASP A 441 8.21 -72.64 -26.00
N TYR A 442 8.76 -72.07 -27.06
CA TYR A 442 8.97 -72.76 -28.35
C TYR A 442 9.89 -71.93 -29.27
N PHE A 443 11.08 -72.50 -29.49
CA PHE A 443 12.16 -72.23 -30.47
C PHE A 443 12.73 -70.81 -30.68
#